data_AF-A0A8J7PG00-F1
#
_entry.id   AF-A0A8J7PG00-F1
#
_cell.length_a   1.000
_cell.length_b   1.000
_cell.length_c   1.000
_cell.angle_alpha   90.00
_cell.angle_beta   90.00
_cell.angle_gamma   90.00
#
_symmetry.space_group_name_H-M   'P 1'
#
loop_
_entity.id
_entity.type
_entity.pdbx_description
1 polymer ?
#
loop_
_entity_poly.entity_id
_entity_poly.type
_entity_poly.pdbx_seq_one_letter_code
_entity_poly.pdbx_strand_id
1 'polypeptide(L)'
;MLASALFIFRTAIAWGAAILFINIAIEAVGIGHRGLLNFILISGSFLLFGAKIAHAFLHVRRVQLITGKVDADSLSNRQRRHMEIPFDPAEAFELVDAAIRELPGSTVVQSARDSLHIRANVTHSDYAAKTAKKYNYLGATGNRILATITPGEGTCSVTLICEPEGGAWSEWFHFDDGGNLENAEAIKRAIVRRVAERRRSEKASAAQTGSEKELAVAKLNLLHAQIEPHFLYNTLASAQILTRSDPARADEMLGNLISYLRHSLPRTEDVPSTLGAELERARAYLDILKIRMGARLHTQIEVPEALKNIPFPTMMLQTLVENAIKHGLEPKYGGGTIWILARESGGGLTVTVADDGQGFNAQSSGTGIGLKNLRERLSLAYGAAASFVIAANFPNGVAATITVPATTTGATHA
;
A
#
# COMPACT_ATOMS: atom_id res chain seq x y z
N MET A 1 -29.10 7.72 39.23
CA MET A 1 -29.84 7.28 40.44
C MET A 1 -31.36 7.44 40.25
N LEU A 2 -31.86 8.59 39.80
CA LEU A 2 -33.30 8.82 39.60
C LEU A 2 -33.92 7.83 38.59
N ALA A 3 -33.29 7.61 37.43
CA ALA A 3 -33.77 6.69 36.40
C ALA A 3 -33.86 5.23 36.89
N SER A 4 -32.85 4.78 37.64
CA SER A 4 -32.79 3.45 38.25
C SER A 4 -33.91 3.25 39.29
N ALA A 5 -34.13 4.26 40.14
CA ALA A 5 -35.20 4.22 41.15
C ALA A 5 -36.59 4.21 40.51
N LEU A 6 -36.84 5.05 39.49
CA LEU A 6 -38.10 5.08 38.75
C LEU A 6 -38.39 3.76 38.02
N PHE A 7 -37.36 3.13 37.45
CA PHE A 7 -37.49 1.82 36.79
C PHE A 7 -37.91 0.71 37.77
N ILE A 8 -37.23 0.63 38.92
CA ILE A 8 -37.54 -0.35 39.97
C ILE A 8 -38.94 -0.09 40.52
N PHE A 9 -39.29 1.18 40.77
CA PHE A 9 -40.61 1.58 41.26
C PHE A 9 -41.73 1.20 40.29
N ARG A 10 -41.57 1.48 38.98
CA ARG A 10 -42.53 1.07 37.95
C ARG A 10 -42.74 -0.45 37.92
N THR A 11 -41.65 -1.21 38.02
CA THR A 11 -41.68 -2.67 38.06
C THR A 11 -42.42 -3.19 39.30
N ALA A 12 -42.19 -2.54 40.46
CA ALA A 12 -42.88 -2.86 41.70
C ALA A 12 -44.40 -2.60 41.62
N ILE A 13 -44.83 -1.49 41.01
CA ILE A 13 -46.25 -1.22 40.81
C ILE A 13 -46.88 -2.27 39.89
N ALA A 14 -46.25 -2.57 38.76
CA ALA A 14 -46.80 -3.52 37.78
C ALA A 14 -47.00 -4.92 38.37
N TRP A 15 -45.97 -5.47 39.03
CA TRP A 15 -46.05 -6.79 39.66
C TRP A 15 -46.92 -6.78 40.91
N GLY A 16 -46.93 -5.70 41.69
CA GLY A 16 -47.78 -5.55 42.87
C GLY A 16 -49.27 -5.56 42.50
N ALA A 17 -49.66 -4.81 41.47
CA ALA A 17 -51.03 -4.79 40.95
C ALA A 17 -51.45 -6.15 40.38
N ALA A 18 -50.58 -6.83 39.64
CA ALA A 18 -50.86 -8.15 39.10
C ALA A 18 -51.07 -9.20 40.21
N ILE A 19 -50.23 -9.19 41.25
CA ILE A 19 -50.37 -10.09 42.39
C ILE A 19 -51.63 -9.78 43.20
N LEU A 20 -51.94 -8.51 43.41
CA LEU A 20 -53.18 -8.10 44.08
C LEU A 20 -54.40 -8.63 43.32
N PHE A 21 -54.44 -8.47 42.00
CA PHE A 21 -55.51 -8.99 41.16
C PHE A 21 -55.63 -10.51 41.22
N ILE A 22 -54.50 -11.23 41.16
CA ILE A 22 -54.48 -12.69 41.29
C ILE A 22 -55.04 -13.13 42.65
N ASN A 23 -54.64 -12.47 43.74
CA ASN A 23 -55.12 -12.80 45.07
C ASN A 23 -56.64 -12.55 45.20
N ILE A 24 -57.15 -11.42 44.69
CA ILE A 24 -58.60 -11.12 44.63
C ILE A 24 -59.35 -12.19 43.82
N ALA A 25 -58.79 -12.62 42.68
CA ALA A 25 -59.40 -13.65 41.85
C ALA A 25 -59.42 -15.02 42.54
N ILE A 26 -58.34 -15.42 43.23
CA ILE A 26 -58.28 -16.67 44.00
C ILE A 26 -59.33 -16.69 45.11
N GLU A 27 -59.52 -15.55 45.79
CA GLU A 27 -60.53 -15.37 46.83
C GLU A 27 -61.95 -15.47 46.23
N ALA A 28 -62.20 -14.82 45.10
CA ALA A 28 -63.51 -14.80 44.43
C ALA A 28 -63.94 -16.18 43.89
N VAL A 29 -63.02 -17.03 43.43
CA VAL A 29 -63.32 -18.37 42.89
C VAL A 29 -63.50 -19.41 44.00
N GLY A 30 -63.24 -19.06 45.26
CA GLY A 30 -63.45 -19.97 46.40
C GLY A 30 -62.42 -21.11 46.53
N ILE A 31 -61.38 -21.12 45.68
CA ILE A 31 -60.27 -22.08 45.70
C ILE A 31 -59.53 -22.05 47.06
N GLY A 32 -59.64 -20.93 47.79
CA GLY A 32 -59.01 -20.69 49.10
C GLY A 32 -59.70 -21.26 50.35
N HIS A 33 -60.79 -22.03 50.25
CA HIS A 33 -61.52 -22.52 51.45
C HIS A 33 -60.77 -23.57 52.29
N ARG A 34 -59.54 -23.95 51.91
CA ARG A 34 -58.59 -24.71 52.76
C ARG A 34 -57.48 -23.77 53.21
N GLY A 35 -57.46 -23.36 54.48
CA GLY A 35 -56.55 -22.34 55.01
C GLY A 35 -55.06 -22.54 54.68
N LEU A 36 -54.61 -23.80 54.59
CA LEU A 36 -53.23 -24.13 54.21
C LEU A 36 -52.93 -23.86 52.72
N LEU A 37 -53.86 -24.14 51.81
CA LEU A 37 -53.66 -23.86 50.37
C LEU A 37 -53.67 -22.36 50.09
N ASN A 38 -54.56 -21.62 50.73
CA ASN A 38 -54.60 -20.15 50.58
C ASN A 38 -53.31 -19.50 51.10
N PHE A 39 -52.81 -19.96 52.25
CA PHE A 39 -51.53 -19.52 52.79
C PHE A 39 -50.37 -19.78 51.81
N ILE A 40 -50.28 -20.99 51.24
CA ILE A 40 -49.24 -21.35 50.27
C ILE A 40 -49.31 -20.46 49.02
N LEU A 41 -50.52 -20.20 48.49
CA LEU A 41 -50.71 -19.37 47.29
C LEU A 41 -50.31 -17.91 47.54
N ILE A 42 -50.74 -17.34 48.66
CA ILE A 42 -50.40 -15.96 49.05
C ILE A 42 -48.89 -15.83 49.28
N SER A 43 -48.29 -16.73 50.08
CA SER A 43 -46.84 -16.73 50.32
C SER A 43 -46.04 -16.93 49.03
N GLY A 44 -46.50 -17.81 48.13
CA GLY A 44 -45.93 -18.00 46.81
C GLY A 44 -45.96 -16.72 45.96
N SER A 45 -47.05 -15.96 46.01
CA SER A 45 -47.17 -14.68 45.30
C SER A 45 -46.18 -13.63 45.81
N PHE A 46 -45.98 -13.52 47.13
CA PHE A 46 -44.98 -12.60 47.71
C PHE A 46 -43.53 -13.02 47.40
N LEU A 47 -43.24 -14.33 47.36
CA LEU A 47 -41.94 -14.83 46.92
C LEU A 47 -41.67 -14.49 45.44
N LEU A 48 -42.69 -14.62 44.57
CA LEU A 48 -42.59 -14.21 43.18
C LEU A 48 -42.37 -12.69 43.04
N PHE A 49 -43.06 -11.88 43.83
CA PHE A 49 -42.83 -10.43 43.89
C PHE A 49 -41.38 -10.10 44.24
N GLY A 50 -40.88 -10.66 45.35
CA GLY A 50 -39.52 -10.45 45.81
C GLY A 50 -38.48 -10.87 44.78
N ALA A 51 -38.68 -12.01 44.11
CA ALA A 51 -37.82 -12.48 43.03
C ALA A 51 -37.80 -11.51 41.84
N LYS A 52 -38.94 -10.93 41.45
CA LYS A 52 -39.04 -9.97 40.35
C LYS A 52 -38.37 -8.63 40.68
N ILE A 53 -38.52 -8.14 41.91
CA ILE A 53 -37.80 -6.96 42.38
C ILE A 53 -36.30 -7.21 42.40
N ALA A 54 -35.84 -8.33 42.94
CA ALA A 54 -34.43 -8.70 42.94
C ALA A 54 -33.86 -8.79 41.52
N HIS A 55 -34.63 -9.33 40.56
CA HIS A 55 -34.27 -9.37 39.15
C HIS A 55 -34.10 -7.96 38.56
N ALA A 56 -34.98 -7.01 38.91
CA ALA A 56 -34.86 -5.62 38.45
C ALA A 56 -33.57 -4.94 38.95
N PHE A 57 -33.17 -5.19 40.20
CA PHE A 57 -31.88 -4.72 40.73
C PHE A 57 -30.68 -5.34 39.99
N LEU A 58 -30.74 -6.64 39.68
CA LEU A 58 -29.70 -7.32 38.92
C LEU A 58 -29.56 -6.76 37.50
N HIS A 59 -30.68 -6.48 36.83
CA HIS A 59 -30.71 -5.85 35.52
C HIS A 59 -30.03 -4.47 35.54
N VAL A 60 -30.42 -3.59 36.48
CA VAL A 60 -29.81 -2.25 36.63
C VAL A 60 -28.30 -2.36 36.85
N ARG A 61 -27.86 -3.29 37.71
CA ARG A 61 -26.43 -3.52 37.98
C ARG A 61 -25.69 -3.99 36.73
N ARG A 62 -26.30 -4.87 35.93
CA ARG A 62 -25.70 -5.36 34.68
C ARG A 62 -25.58 -4.26 33.64
N VAL A 63 -26.62 -3.47 33.42
CA VAL A 63 -26.57 -2.30 32.52
C VAL A 63 -25.46 -1.33 32.95
N GLN A 64 -25.35 -1.06 34.26
CA GLN A 64 -24.28 -0.22 34.79
C GLN A 64 -22.87 -0.76 34.51
N LEU A 65 -22.67 -2.08 34.53
CA LEU A 65 -21.39 -2.71 34.18
C LEU A 65 -21.04 -2.56 32.69
N ILE A 66 -22.04 -2.55 31.82
CA ILE A 66 -21.84 -2.44 30.37
C ILE A 66 -21.53 -0.98 29.98
N THR A 67 -22.31 -0.02 30.46
CA THR A 67 -22.25 1.38 29.98
C THR A 67 -21.46 2.31 30.89
N GLY A 68 -21.19 1.92 32.14
CA GLY A 68 -20.62 2.78 33.18
C GLY A 68 -21.56 3.87 33.71
N LYS A 69 -22.67 4.18 33.02
CA LYS A 69 -23.68 5.18 33.41
C LYS A 69 -25.10 4.66 33.17
N VAL A 70 -25.97 4.84 34.16
CA VAL A 70 -27.38 4.43 34.12
C VAL A 70 -28.28 5.64 33.93
N ASP A 71 -29.01 5.64 32.83
CA ASP A 71 -30.02 6.63 32.43
C ASP A 71 -31.28 5.91 31.89
N ALA A 72 -32.32 6.67 31.56
CA ALA A 72 -33.58 6.09 31.09
C ALA A 72 -33.41 5.33 29.76
N ASP A 73 -32.50 5.80 28.90
CA ASP A 73 -32.24 5.20 27.59
C ASP A 73 -31.45 3.90 27.69
N SER A 74 -30.44 3.81 28.58
CA SER A 74 -29.68 2.57 28.79
C SER A 74 -30.49 1.48 29.51
N LEU A 75 -31.51 1.85 30.29
CA LEU A 75 -32.47 0.92 30.91
C LEU A 75 -33.66 0.55 30.00
N SER A 76 -33.74 1.13 28.80
CA SER A 76 -34.81 0.80 27.85
C SER A 76 -34.61 -0.60 27.27
N ASN A 77 -35.70 -1.36 27.19
CA ASN A 77 -35.73 -2.65 26.47
C ASN A 77 -35.50 -2.46 24.96
N ARG A 78 -35.76 -1.25 24.42
CA ARG A 78 -35.54 -0.89 23.02
C ARG A 78 -34.34 0.02 22.91
N GLN A 79 -33.35 -0.40 22.15
CA GLN A 79 -32.10 0.32 21.97
C GLN A 79 -32.02 0.86 20.55
N ARG A 80 -31.96 2.18 20.42
CA ARG A 80 -31.75 2.86 19.14
C ARG A 80 -30.34 3.43 19.09
N ARG A 81 -29.65 3.22 17.96
CA ARG A 81 -28.36 3.83 17.66
C ARG A 81 -28.43 4.48 16.29
N HIS A 82 -27.89 5.68 16.20
CA HIS A 82 -27.71 6.40 14.96
C HIS A 82 -26.22 6.62 14.76
N MET A 83 -25.72 6.35 13.56
CA MET A 83 -24.31 6.51 13.23
C MET A 83 -24.14 6.97 11.79
N GLU A 84 -23.16 7.83 11.55
CA GLU A 84 -22.77 8.27 10.21
C GLU A 84 -21.59 7.44 9.72
N ILE A 85 -21.71 6.96 8.49
CA ILE A 85 -20.71 6.14 7.82
C ILE A 85 -20.26 6.88 6.55
N PRO A 86 -18.96 7.17 6.40
CA PRO A 86 -18.42 7.91 5.26
C PRO A 86 -18.18 7.00 4.06
N PHE A 87 -19.20 6.24 3.65
CA PHE A 87 -19.18 5.33 2.51
C PHE A 87 -20.48 5.44 1.71
N ASP A 88 -20.47 4.91 0.49
CA ASP A 88 -21.66 4.79 -0.36
C ASP A 88 -22.72 3.86 0.27
N PRO A 89 -24.03 4.02 -0.01
CA PRO A 89 -25.09 3.24 0.64
C PRO A 89 -24.91 1.74 0.43
N ALA A 90 -24.42 1.31 -0.74
CA ALA A 90 -24.18 -0.10 -1.03
C ALA A 90 -23.04 -0.68 -0.16
N GLU A 91 -22.00 0.10 0.12
CA GLU A 91 -20.88 -0.32 0.97
C GLU A 91 -21.25 -0.27 2.46
N ALA A 92 -21.98 0.77 2.87
CA ALA A 92 -22.52 0.88 4.22
C ALA A 92 -23.45 -0.31 4.54
N PHE A 93 -24.29 -0.71 3.58
CA PHE A 93 -25.14 -1.89 3.70
C PHE A 93 -24.33 -3.17 3.97
N GLU A 94 -23.31 -3.46 3.16
CA GLU A 94 -22.48 -4.67 3.32
C GLU A 94 -21.74 -4.69 4.67
N LEU A 95 -21.27 -3.52 5.13
CA LEU A 95 -20.62 -3.39 6.43
C LEU A 95 -21.58 -3.70 7.58
N VAL A 96 -22.81 -3.20 7.52
CA VAL A 96 -23.83 -3.41 8.54
C VAL A 96 -24.36 -4.85 8.50
N ASP A 97 -24.62 -5.41 7.32
CA ASP A 97 -25.07 -6.80 7.15
C ASP A 97 -24.07 -7.78 7.74
N ALA A 98 -22.79 -7.61 7.40
CA ALA A 98 -21.74 -8.46 7.93
C ALA A 98 -21.55 -8.29 9.45
N ALA A 99 -21.66 -7.07 9.98
CA ALA A 99 -21.59 -6.83 11.42
C ALA A 99 -22.75 -7.51 12.19
N ILE A 100 -23.94 -7.57 11.61
CA ILE A 100 -25.11 -8.24 12.20
C ILE A 100 -24.94 -9.77 12.15
N ARG A 101 -24.44 -10.33 11.02
CA ARG A 101 -24.20 -11.77 10.87
C ARG A 101 -23.15 -12.34 11.80
N GLU A 102 -22.19 -11.52 12.22
CA GLU A 102 -21.13 -11.93 13.16
C GLU A 102 -21.60 -12.00 14.62
N LEU A 103 -22.82 -11.53 14.93
CA LEU A 103 -23.35 -11.64 16.28
C LEU A 103 -23.65 -13.11 16.62
N PRO A 104 -23.26 -13.57 17.81
CA PRO A 104 -23.53 -14.93 18.26
C PRO A 104 -25.04 -15.16 18.39
N GLY A 105 -25.55 -16.22 17.75
CA GLY A 105 -26.98 -16.55 17.75
C GLY A 105 -27.83 -15.67 16.83
N SER A 106 -27.20 -14.89 15.93
CA SER A 106 -27.93 -14.15 14.91
C SER A 106 -28.40 -15.06 13.78
N THR A 107 -29.63 -14.83 13.35
CA THR A 107 -30.27 -15.43 12.17
C THR A 107 -30.82 -14.28 11.35
N VAL A 108 -30.19 -14.00 10.21
CA VAL A 108 -30.67 -12.95 9.30
C VAL A 108 -31.92 -13.46 8.61
N VAL A 109 -33.04 -12.77 8.84
CA VAL A 109 -34.37 -13.16 8.35
C VAL A 109 -34.63 -12.55 6.99
N GLN A 110 -34.24 -11.28 6.79
CA GLN A 110 -34.41 -10.57 5.53
C GLN A 110 -33.30 -9.53 5.37
N SER A 111 -32.57 -9.59 4.27
CA SER A 111 -31.54 -8.62 3.91
C SER A 111 -31.73 -8.30 2.43
N ALA A 112 -32.13 -7.07 2.12
CA ALA A 112 -32.44 -6.63 0.76
C ALA A 112 -31.60 -5.39 0.44
N ARG A 113 -30.64 -5.57 -0.46
CA ARG A 113 -29.67 -4.53 -0.85
C ARG A 113 -30.35 -3.33 -1.49
N ASP A 114 -31.40 -3.55 -2.27
CA ASP A 114 -32.15 -2.50 -2.96
C ASP A 114 -33.02 -1.66 -2.02
N SER A 115 -33.52 -2.25 -0.92
CA SER A 115 -34.32 -1.52 0.05
C SER A 115 -33.48 -0.88 1.14
N LEU A 116 -32.19 -1.22 1.29
CA LEU A 116 -31.31 -0.72 2.35
C LEU A 116 -31.82 -1.00 3.78
N HIS A 117 -32.59 -2.08 3.92
CA HIS A 117 -33.12 -2.56 5.20
C HIS A 117 -32.61 -3.96 5.51
N ILE A 118 -32.22 -4.16 6.78
CA ILE A 118 -31.75 -5.44 7.30
C ILE A 118 -32.58 -5.80 8.52
N ARG A 119 -33.11 -7.02 8.53
CA ARG A 119 -33.89 -7.58 9.62
C ARG A 119 -33.28 -8.91 10.04
N ALA A 120 -32.89 -9.00 11.31
CA ALA A 120 -32.33 -10.20 11.90
C ALA A 120 -32.96 -10.51 13.25
N ASN A 121 -33.04 -11.78 13.59
CA ASN A 121 -33.43 -12.26 14.91
C ASN A 121 -32.17 -12.78 15.61
N VAL A 122 -31.99 -12.42 16.87
CA VAL A 122 -30.86 -12.83 17.69
C VAL A 122 -31.39 -13.58 18.90
N THR A 123 -30.99 -14.83 19.03
CA THR A 123 -31.29 -15.63 20.23
C THR A 123 -30.47 -15.12 21.41
N HIS A 124 -31.03 -15.16 22.62
CA HIS A 124 -30.29 -14.79 23.84
C HIS A 124 -28.99 -15.60 23.96
N SER A 125 -27.89 -14.93 24.36
CA SER A 125 -26.61 -15.63 24.65
C SER A 125 -26.78 -16.64 25.79
N ASP A 126 -25.92 -17.66 25.89
CA ASP A 126 -26.01 -18.74 26.88
C ASP A 126 -26.20 -18.29 28.34
N TYR A 127 -25.69 -17.11 28.69
CA TYR A 127 -25.87 -16.52 30.01
C TYR A 127 -27.27 -15.91 30.20
N ALA A 128 -27.77 -15.18 29.21
CA ALA A 128 -29.13 -14.65 29.20
C ALA A 128 -30.18 -15.77 29.05
N ALA A 129 -29.88 -16.83 28.29
CA ALA A 129 -30.74 -18.00 28.14
C ALA A 129 -30.94 -18.75 29.47
N LYS A 130 -29.92 -18.85 30.32
CA LYS A 130 -30.02 -19.45 31.68
C LYS A 130 -30.90 -18.63 32.62
N THR A 131 -30.81 -17.30 32.58
CA THR A 131 -31.61 -16.40 33.43
C THR A 131 -33.05 -16.27 32.91
N ALA A 132 -33.21 -16.14 31.59
CA ALA A 132 -34.51 -16.11 30.92
C ALA A 132 -35.30 -17.39 31.16
N LYS A 133 -34.71 -18.59 31.00
CA LYS A 133 -35.41 -19.87 31.29
C LYS A 133 -35.95 -19.97 32.72
N LYS A 134 -35.30 -19.31 33.69
CA LYS A 134 -35.67 -19.40 35.11
C LYS A 134 -36.89 -18.53 35.48
N TYR A 135 -37.18 -17.49 34.68
CA TYR A 135 -38.19 -16.48 35.03
C TYR A 135 -39.15 -16.07 33.90
N ASN A 136 -39.02 -16.69 32.71
CA ASN A 136 -39.78 -16.36 31.50
C ASN A 136 -40.82 -17.46 31.20
N TYR A 137 -41.95 -17.41 31.91
CA TYR A 137 -43.08 -18.34 31.72
C TYR A 137 -44.05 -17.91 30.59
N LEU A 138 -43.84 -16.73 29.99
CA LEU A 138 -44.71 -16.09 28.98
C LEU A 138 -43.91 -15.53 27.78
N GLY A 139 -43.13 -16.38 27.11
CA GLY A 139 -43.11 -16.38 25.64
C GLY A 139 -42.24 -15.39 24.83
N ALA A 140 -41.25 -14.69 25.40
CA ALA A 140 -40.27 -13.96 24.56
C ALA A 140 -38.99 -14.80 24.36
N THR A 141 -38.79 -15.35 23.16
CA THR A 141 -37.68 -16.29 22.86
C THR A 141 -36.45 -15.64 22.23
N GLY A 142 -36.52 -14.37 21.83
CA GLY A 142 -35.40 -13.69 21.18
C GLY A 142 -35.58 -12.18 21.05
N ASN A 143 -34.54 -11.56 20.51
CA ASN A 143 -34.45 -10.13 20.22
C ASN A 143 -34.45 -9.92 18.70
N ARG A 144 -35.08 -8.85 18.24
CA ARG A 144 -35.11 -8.45 16.83
C ARG A 144 -34.21 -7.25 16.61
N ILE A 145 -33.44 -7.29 15.53
CA ILE A 145 -32.57 -6.23 15.08
C ILE A 145 -33.09 -5.71 13.73
N LEU A 146 -33.30 -4.40 13.66
CA LEU A 146 -33.68 -3.67 12.47
C LEU A 146 -32.59 -2.63 12.18
N ALA A 147 -31.99 -2.70 11.00
CA ALA A 147 -31.08 -1.67 10.52
C ALA A 147 -31.61 -1.05 9.24
N THR A 148 -31.67 0.28 9.21
CA THR A 148 -32.03 1.08 8.04
C THR A 148 -30.86 1.97 7.67
N ILE A 149 -30.43 1.90 6.42
CA ILE A 149 -29.41 2.79 5.87
C ILE A 149 -30.12 3.86 5.03
N THR A 150 -29.95 5.12 5.43
CA THR A 150 -30.48 6.28 4.70
C THR A 150 -29.32 6.97 3.96
N PRO A 151 -29.37 7.07 2.63
CA PRO A 151 -28.36 7.78 1.85
C PRO A 151 -28.38 9.29 2.18
N GLY A 152 -27.20 9.90 2.24
CA GLY A 152 -27.01 11.34 2.41
C GLY A 152 -25.97 11.90 1.45
N GLU A 153 -25.76 13.21 1.46
CA GLU A 153 -24.76 13.87 0.63
C GLU A 153 -23.34 13.57 1.13
N GLY A 154 -22.73 12.50 0.60
CA GLY A 154 -21.35 12.10 0.89
C GLY A 154 -21.16 11.26 2.16
N THR A 155 -22.18 11.14 3.01
CA THR A 155 -22.21 10.21 4.14
C THR A 155 -23.55 9.47 4.18
N CYS A 156 -23.53 8.21 4.60
CA CYS A 156 -24.73 7.43 4.86
C CYS A 156 -25.05 7.44 6.35
N SER A 157 -26.31 7.61 6.69
CA SER A 157 -26.76 7.50 8.08
C SER A 157 -27.37 6.12 8.32
N VAL A 158 -26.90 5.43 9.35
CA VAL A 158 -27.39 4.10 9.73
C VAL A 158 -28.17 4.22 11.03
N THR A 159 -29.43 3.81 10.98
CA THR A 159 -30.29 3.69 12.16
C THR A 159 -30.44 2.22 12.52
N LEU A 160 -29.94 1.85 13.69
CA LEU A 160 -30.03 0.51 14.26
C LEU A 160 -31.02 0.51 15.42
N ILE A 161 -31.94 -0.45 15.42
CA ILE A 161 -32.95 -0.65 16.46
C ILE A 161 -32.88 -2.12 16.91
N CYS A 162 -32.59 -2.34 18.18
CA CYS A 162 -32.69 -3.65 18.83
C CYS A 162 -33.89 -3.64 19.78
N GLU A 163 -34.85 -4.53 19.59
CA GLU A 163 -36.08 -4.60 20.39
C GLU A 163 -36.50 -6.05 20.69
N PRO A 164 -37.22 -6.31 21.79
CA PRO A 164 -37.71 -7.66 22.08
C PRO A 164 -38.76 -8.11 21.04
N GLU A 165 -38.84 -9.42 20.77
CA GLU A 165 -39.85 -9.97 19.86
C GLU A 165 -41.29 -9.93 20.42
N GLY A 166 -41.44 -9.76 21.73
CA GLY A 166 -42.74 -9.71 22.42
C GLY A 166 -43.54 -8.43 22.15
N GLY A 167 -44.86 -8.50 22.37
CA GLY A 167 -45.75 -7.33 22.27
C GLY A 167 -45.49 -6.28 23.36
N ALA A 168 -45.86 -5.01 23.13
CA ALA A 168 -45.56 -3.92 24.08
C ALA A 168 -46.10 -4.13 25.52
N TRP A 169 -47.15 -4.96 25.68
CA TRP A 169 -47.67 -5.34 26.99
C TRP A 169 -46.69 -6.21 27.80
N SER A 170 -45.83 -7.00 27.15
CA SER A 170 -44.85 -7.83 27.84
C SER A 170 -43.74 -7.01 28.47
N GLU A 171 -43.49 -5.77 28.01
CA GLU A 171 -42.48 -4.86 28.57
C GLU A 171 -42.77 -4.42 30.02
N TRP A 172 -44.02 -4.54 30.46
CA TRP A 172 -44.42 -4.25 31.84
C TRP A 172 -43.97 -5.35 32.82
N PHE A 173 -43.77 -6.56 32.32
CA PHE A 173 -43.48 -7.75 33.13
C PHE A 173 -42.13 -8.40 32.81
N HIS A 174 -41.58 -8.12 31.61
CA HIS A 174 -40.33 -8.64 31.09
C HIS A 174 -39.41 -7.48 30.71
N PHE A 175 -38.22 -7.49 31.28
CA PHE A 175 -37.13 -6.60 30.93
C PHE A 175 -36.00 -7.44 30.38
N ASP A 176 -35.44 -7.00 29.26
CA ASP A 176 -34.34 -7.67 28.59
C ASP A 176 -33.09 -7.53 29.48
N ASP A 177 -32.30 -8.59 29.69
CA ASP A 177 -31.15 -8.58 30.61
C ASP A 177 -29.95 -7.75 30.09
N GLY A 178 -30.21 -6.68 29.33
CA GLY A 178 -29.21 -5.85 28.65
C GLY A 178 -28.74 -6.44 27.31
N GLY A 179 -29.39 -7.48 26.79
CA GLY A 179 -28.99 -8.15 25.55
C GLY A 179 -29.11 -7.24 24.31
N ASN A 180 -30.16 -6.44 24.21
CA ASN A 180 -30.36 -5.46 23.14
C ASN A 180 -29.31 -4.36 23.17
N LEU A 181 -28.89 -3.95 24.36
CA LEU A 181 -27.83 -2.97 24.56
C LEU A 181 -26.47 -3.54 24.14
N GLU A 182 -26.18 -4.76 24.59
CA GLU A 182 -24.97 -5.50 24.21
C GLU A 182 -24.88 -5.72 22.70
N ASN A 183 -25.97 -6.15 22.07
CA ASN A 183 -26.07 -6.32 20.62
C ASN A 183 -25.85 -4.99 19.87
N ALA A 184 -26.51 -3.92 20.31
CA ALA A 184 -26.37 -2.60 19.68
C ALA A 184 -24.94 -2.06 19.78
N GLU A 185 -24.28 -2.25 20.92
CA GLU A 185 -22.88 -1.85 21.13
C GLU A 185 -21.89 -2.73 20.38
N ALA A 186 -22.15 -4.03 20.26
CA ALA A 186 -21.34 -4.96 19.50
C ALA A 186 -21.35 -4.60 18.00
N ILE A 187 -22.55 -4.39 17.42
CA ILE A 187 -22.69 -3.96 16.02
C ILE A 187 -21.98 -2.62 15.79
N LYS A 188 -22.20 -1.64 16.67
CA LYS A 188 -21.53 -0.33 16.57
C LYS A 188 -20.00 -0.48 16.56
N ARG A 189 -19.44 -1.29 17.47
CA ARG A 189 -17.99 -1.52 17.54
C ARG A 189 -17.46 -2.23 16.30
N ALA A 190 -18.16 -3.23 15.79
CA ALA A 190 -17.78 -3.96 14.59
C ALA A 190 -17.73 -3.04 13.35
N ILE A 191 -18.75 -2.18 13.17
CA ILE A 191 -18.80 -1.20 12.08
C ILE A 191 -17.63 -0.22 12.18
N VAL A 192 -17.43 0.41 13.34
CA VAL A 192 -16.34 1.40 13.55
C VAL A 192 -14.97 0.78 13.27
N ARG A 193 -14.75 -0.45 13.71
CA ARG A 193 -13.50 -1.18 13.47
C ARG A 193 -13.25 -1.39 11.98
N ARG A 194 -14.24 -1.89 11.24
CA ARG A 194 -14.11 -2.15 9.79
C ARG A 194 -13.89 -0.87 8.98
N VAL A 195 -14.57 0.22 9.34
CA VAL A 195 -14.35 1.55 8.73
C VAL A 195 -12.89 1.98 8.92
N ALA A 196 -12.34 1.80 10.12
CA ALA A 196 -10.96 2.16 10.42
C ALA A 196 -9.94 1.28 9.69
N GLU A 197 -10.17 -0.03 9.61
CA GLU A 197 -9.34 -0.98 8.88
C GLU A 197 -9.28 -0.63 7.37
N ARG A 198 -10.43 -0.32 6.76
CA ARG A 198 -10.50 0.04 5.34
C ARG A 198 -9.81 1.38 5.03
N ARG A 199 -9.98 2.39 5.87
CA ARG A 199 -9.22 3.66 5.71
C ARG A 199 -7.71 3.47 5.85
N ARG A 200 -7.26 2.54 6.70
CA ARG A 200 -5.83 2.23 6.84
C ARG A 200 -5.29 1.54 5.60
N SER A 201 -6.01 0.59 5.02
CA SER A 201 -5.58 -0.09 3.79
C SER A 201 -5.53 0.87 2.59
N GLU A 202 -6.52 1.75 2.43
CA GLU A 202 -6.53 2.79 1.39
C GLU A 202 -5.32 3.73 1.52
N LYS A 203 -5.04 4.23 2.74
CA LYS A 203 -3.87 5.09 3.00
C LYS A 203 -2.55 4.37 2.72
N ALA A 204 -2.43 3.10 3.11
CA ALA A 204 -1.24 2.30 2.86
C ALA A 204 -1.01 2.09 1.36
N SER A 205 -2.06 1.76 0.60
CA SER A 205 -1.99 1.62 -0.86
C SER A 205 -1.59 2.94 -1.53
N ALA A 206 -2.16 4.07 -1.12
CA ALA A 206 -1.83 5.37 -1.68
C ALA A 206 -0.37 5.77 -1.40
N ALA A 207 0.14 5.50 -0.19
CA ALA A 207 1.54 5.75 0.18
C ALA A 207 2.50 4.87 -0.64
N GLN A 208 2.16 3.60 -0.85
CA GLN A 208 2.96 2.69 -1.67
C GLN A 208 3.05 3.16 -3.13
N THR A 209 1.92 3.50 -3.75
CA THR A 209 1.90 4.02 -5.13
C THR A 209 2.70 5.32 -5.26
N GLY A 210 2.72 6.17 -4.23
CA GLY A 210 3.57 7.36 -4.18
C GLY A 210 5.06 7.03 -4.24
N SER A 211 5.52 6.10 -3.39
CA SER A 211 6.92 5.68 -3.35
C SER A 211 7.37 4.98 -4.63
N GLU A 212 6.53 4.14 -5.24
CA GLU A 212 6.84 3.49 -6.52
C GLU A 212 7.03 4.52 -7.64
N LYS A 213 6.19 5.57 -7.69
CA LYS A 213 6.34 6.67 -8.64
C LYS A 213 7.64 7.45 -8.42
N GLU A 214 7.96 7.79 -7.17
CA GLU A 214 9.21 8.50 -6.83
C GLU A 214 10.44 7.68 -7.25
N LEU A 215 10.43 6.37 -6.98
CA LEU A 215 11.49 5.46 -7.42
C LEU A 215 11.60 5.40 -8.94
N ALA A 216 10.48 5.31 -9.66
CA ALA A 216 10.46 5.29 -11.12
C ALA A 216 11.04 6.59 -11.69
N VAL A 217 10.66 7.75 -11.14
CA VAL A 217 11.21 9.06 -11.52
C VAL A 217 12.71 9.15 -11.22
N ALA A 218 13.16 8.66 -10.06
CA ALA A 218 14.58 8.63 -9.72
C ALA A 218 15.37 7.74 -10.68
N LYS A 219 14.85 6.56 -11.05
CA LYS A 219 15.46 5.67 -12.05
C LYS A 219 15.54 6.35 -13.42
N LEU A 220 14.47 7.01 -13.87
CA LEU A 220 14.48 7.78 -15.13
C LEU A 220 15.51 8.91 -15.09
N ASN A 221 15.62 9.65 -13.99
CA ASN A 221 16.62 10.71 -13.84
C ASN A 221 18.06 10.17 -13.86
N LEU A 222 18.31 9.00 -13.26
CA LEU A 222 19.61 8.33 -13.35
C LEU A 222 19.94 7.92 -14.80
N LEU A 223 18.96 7.48 -15.58
CA LEU A 223 19.14 7.20 -17.01
C LEU A 223 19.44 8.47 -17.81
N HIS A 224 18.72 9.55 -17.54
CA HIS A 224 18.97 10.86 -18.14
C HIS A 224 20.38 11.40 -17.83
N ALA A 225 20.95 11.08 -16.67
CA ALA A 225 22.27 11.54 -16.27
C ALA A 225 23.43 10.82 -16.98
N GLN A 226 23.20 9.62 -17.53
CA GLN A 226 24.26 8.78 -18.13
C GLN A 226 24.41 8.95 -19.64
N ILE A 227 23.48 9.62 -20.33
CA ILE A 227 23.49 9.81 -21.79
C ILE A 227 23.63 11.30 -22.09
N GLU A 228 24.55 11.69 -22.98
CA GLU A 228 24.63 13.09 -23.43
C GLU A 228 23.33 13.45 -24.20
N PRO A 229 22.47 14.35 -23.67
CA PRO A 229 21.19 14.65 -24.31
C PRO A 229 21.36 15.22 -25.72
N HIS A 230 22.41 16.00 -25.92
CA HIS A 230 22.72 16.61 -27.21
C HIS A 230 23.06 15.56 -28.28
N PHE A 231 23.86 14.54 -27.96
CA PHE A 231 24.11 13.42 -28.87
C PHE A 231 22.81 12.72 -29.28
N LEU A 232 21.92 12.44 -28.32
CA LEU A 232 20.66 11.77 -28.59
C LEU A 232 19.76 12.59 -29.54
N TYR A 233 19.56 13.88 -29.25
CA TYR A 233 18.76 14.76 -30.12
C TYR A 233 19.35 14.88 -31.52
N ASN A 234 20.67 15.05 -31.65
CA ASN A 234 21.33 15.16 -32.94
C ASN A 234 21.25 13.86 -33.75
N THR A 235 21.33 12.72 -33.07
CA THR A 235 21.21 11.41 -33.70
C THR A 235 19.81 11.22 -34.26
N LEU A 236 18.77 11.51 -33.46
CA LEU A 236 17.38 11.42 -33.90
C LEU A 236 17.04 12.40 -35.03
N ALA A 237 17.53 13.64 -34.97
CA ALA A 237 17.34 14.63 -36.03
C ALA A 237 18.01 14.19 -37.34
N SER A 238 19.22 13.63 -37.27
CA SER A 238 19.92 13.09 -38.44
C SER A 238 19.18 11.89 -39.04
N ALA A 239 18.69 10.97 -38.20
CA ALA A 239 17.87 9.85 -38.64
C ALA A 239 16.57 10.34 -39.32
N GLN A 240 15.91 11.35 -38.75
CA GLN A 240 14.69 11.94 -39.32
C GLN A 240 14.93 12.51 -40.73
N ILE A 241 16.06 13.20 -40.96
CA ILE A 241 16.44 13.68 -42.30
C ILE A 241 16.66 12.49 -43.24
N LEU A 242 17.40 11.48 -42.78
CA LEU A 242 17.70 10.28 -43.57
C LEU A 242 16.45 9.49 -43.96
N THR A 243 15.38 9.48 -43.14
CA THR A 243 14.14 8.75 -43.49
C THR A 243 13.56 9.14 -44.85
N ARG A 244 13.83 10.36 -45.33
CA ARG A 244 13.37 10.85 -46.64
C ARG A 244 14.41 10.71 -47.74
N SER A 245 15.68 10.91 -47.41
CA SER A 245 16.76 10.93 -48.42
C SER A 245 17.42 9.57 -48.64
N ASP A 246 17.55 8.76 -47.59
CA ASP A 246 18.19 7.44 -47.59
C ASP A 246 17.62 6.57 -46.45
N PRO A 247 16.46 5.92 -46.68
CA PRO A 247 15.78 5.13 -45.65
C PRO A 247 16.62 3.98 -45.09
N ALA A 248 17.50 3.38 -45.89
CA ALA A 248 18.34 2.27 -45.46
C ALA A 248 19.37 2.75 -44.42
N ARG A 249 20.02 3.90 -44.66
CA ARG A 249 20.92 4.50 -43.67
C ARG A 249 20.20 5.02 -42.43
N ALA A 250 18.93 5.43 -42.55
CA ALA A 250 18.10 5.80 -41.41
C ALA A 250 17.85 4.60 -40.49
N ASP A 251 17.49 3.44 -41.07
CA ASP A 251 17.26 2.20 -40.33
C ASP A 251 18.55 1.71 -39.64
N GLU A 252 19.68 1.75 -40.34
CA GLU A 252 21.00 1.45 -39.76
C GLU A 252 21.33 2.37 -38.58
N MET A 253 21.08 3.69 -38.72
CA MET A 253 21.32 4.67 -37.65
C MET A 253 20.45 4.41 -36.42
N LEU A 254 19.17 4.08 -36.62
CA LEU A 254 18.25 3.75 -35.53
C LEU A 254 18.63 2.43 -34.86
N GLY A 255 19.02 1.40 -35.63
CA GLY A 255 19.52 0.14 -35.10
C GLY A 255 20.76 0.31 -34.23
N ASN A 256 21.73 1.11 -34.69
CA ASN A 256 22.93 1.43 -33.92
C ASN A 256 22.60 2.25 -32.67
N LEU A 257 21.64 3.19 -32.73
CA LEU A 257 21.16 3.93 -31.57
C LEU A 257 20.50 3.00 -30.53
N ILE A 258 19.66 2.06 -30.96
CA ILE A 258 19.05 1.06 -30.07
C ILE A 258 20.13 0.20 -29.41
N SER A 259 21.13 -0.23 -30.18
CA SER A 259 22.27 -0.98 -29.64
C SER A 259 23.04 -0.16 -28.62
N TYR A 260 23.37 1.10 -28.93
CA TYR A 260 24.04 2.01 -28.01
C TYR A 260 23.26 2.18 -26.70
N LEU A 261 21.96 2.48 -26.78
CA LEU A 261 21.10 2.64 -25.60
C LEU A 261 21.05 1.35 -24.77
N ARG A 262 20.87 0.19 -25.40
CA ARG A 262 20.82 -1.11 -24.70
C ARG A 262 22.10 -1.38 -23.93
N HIS A 263 23.25 -1.07 -24.50
CA HIS A 263 24.53 -1.23 -23.82
C HIS A 263 24.72 -0.16 -22.74
N SER A 264 24.27 1.08 -22.96
CA SER A 264 24.35 2.22 -22.03
C SER A 264 23.52 2.07 -20.74
N LEU A 265 22.50 1.20 -20.72
CA LEU A 265 21.69 0.97 -19.51
C LEU A 265 22.50 0.25 -18.41
N PRO A 266 22.34 0.64 -17.13
CA PRO A 266 22.94 -0.09 -16.01
C PRO A 266 22.41 -1.54 -16.01
N ARG A 267 23.32 -2.51 -16.00
CA ARG A 267 22.95 -3.92 -15.78
C ARG A 267 22.60 -4.11 -14.31
N THR A 268 21.54 -4.88 -14.04
CA THR A 268 21.02 -5.15 -12.69
C THR A 268 21.91 -6.09 -11.87
N GLU A 269 22.96 -6.64 -12.48
CA GLU A 269 23.83 -7.65 -11.88
C GLU A 269 25.17 -7.02 -11.49
N ASP A 270 25.68 -7.35 -10.29
CA ASP A 270 27.00 -6.95 -9.73
C ASP A 270 28.21 -7.49 -10.53
N VAL A 271 28.03 -7.88 -11.79
CA VAL A 271 29.10 -8.43 -12.63
C VAL A 271 29.96 -7.27 -13.15
N PRO A 272 31.28 -7.27 -12.88
CA PRO A 272 32.18 -6.26 -13.41
C PRO A 272 32.19 -6.28 -14.95
N SER A 273 32.15 -5.09 -15.57
CA SER A 273 32.20 -4.96 -17.04
C SER A 273 33.53 -5.49 -17.59
N THR A 274 33.53 -5.87 -18.87
CA THR A 274 34.71 -6.36 -19.58
C THR A 274 35.12 -5.40 -20.69
N LEU A 275 36.37 -5.47 -21.13
CA LEU A 275 36.84 -4.68 -22.28
C LEU A 275 35.96 -4.91 -23.52
N GLY A 276 35.49 -6.14 -23.75
CA GLY A 276 34.61 -6.48 -24.86
C GLY A 276 33.27 -5.76 -24.78
N ALA A 277 32.63 -5.74 -23.60
CA ALA A 277 31.37 -5.03 -23.40
C ALA A 277 31.51 -3.51 -23.61
N GLU A 278 32.64 -2.94 -23.17
CA GLU A 278 32.98 -1.54 -23.41
C GLU A 278 33.26 -1.26 -24.90
N LEU A 279 33.90 -2.20 -25.60
CA LEU A 279 34.21 -2.07 -27.02
C LEU A 279 32.96 -2.12 -27.89
N GLU A 280 32.00 -3.01 -27.59
CA GLU A 280 30.72 -3.07 -28.31
C GLU A 280 29.93 -1.77 -28.19
N ARG A 281 29.95 -1.16 -27.00
CA ARG A 281 29.31 0.14 -26.76
C ARG A 281 30.00 1.27 -27.52
N ALA A 282 31.33 1.33 -27.46
CA ALA A 282 32.14 2.29 -28.20
C ALA A 282 31.95 2.14 -29.72
N ARG A 283 31.85 0.91 -30.22
CA ARG A 283 31.60 0.61 -31.64
C ARG A 283 30.22 1.10 -32.06
N ALA A 284 29.16 0.79 -31.32
CA ALA A 284 27.82 1.29 -31.62
C ALA A 284 27.78 2.82 -31.67
N TYR A 285 28.45 3.50 -30.74
CA TYR A 285 28.60 4.95 -30.74
C TYR A 285 29.34 5.47 -31.99
N LEU A 286 30.48 4.85 -32.33
CA LEU A 286 31.27 5.24 -33.50
C LEU A 286 30.54 4.99 -34.82
N ASP A 287 29.74 3.92 -34.93
CA ASP A 287 29.00 3.61 -36.15
C ASP A 287 27.86 4.62 -36.39
N ILE A 288 27.20 5.11 -35.33
CA ILE A 288 26.28 6.27 -35.42
C ILE A 288 27.01 7.50 -35.97
N LEU A 289 28.22 7.78 -35.44
CA LEU A 289 29.01 8.93 -35.86
C LEU A 289 29.56 8.81 -37.27
N LYS A 290 29.90 7.62 -37.74
CA LYS A 290 30.29 7.38 -39.14
C LYS A 290 29.16 7.72 -40.09
N ILE A 291 27.92 7.40 -39.75
CA ILE A 291 26.77 7.79 -40.58
C ILE A 291 26.66 9.32 -40.65
N ARG A 292 26.83 10.01 -39.51
CA ARG A 292 26.70 11.47 -39.41
C ARG A 292 27.86 12.24 -40.05
N MET A 293 29.10 11.79 -39.85
CA MET A 293 30.31 12.43 -40.37
C MET A 293 30.67 11.93 -41.78
N GLY A 294 30.10 10.82 -42.23
CA GLY A 294 30.40 10.20 -43.51
C GLY A 294 31.87 9.82 -43.63
N ALA A 295 32.46 10.06 -44.80
CA ALA A 295 33.86 9.78 -45.09
C ALA A 295 34.88 10.59 -44.26
N ARG A 296 34.43 11.51 -43.40
CA ARG A 296 35.30 12.31 -42.53
C ARG A 296 35.77 11.54 -41.28
N LEU A 297 35.10 10.46 -40.88
CA LEU A 297 35.50 9.69 -39.71
C LEU A 297 36.06 8.33 -40.11
N HIS A 298 37.33 8.11 -39.81
CA HIS A 298 37.99 6.82 -39.95
C HIS A 298 38.15 6.18 -38.57
N THR A 299 37.89 4.89 -38.46
CA THR A 299 38.02 4.16 -37.20
C THR A 299 38.93 2.97 -37.38
N GLN A 300 39.93 2.83 -36.52
CA GLN A 300 40.82 1.68 -36.50
C GLN A 300 40.83 1.08 -35.09
N ILE A 301 40.39 -0.18 -34.98
CA ILE A 301 40.25 -0.88 -33.70
C ILE A 301 41.18 -2.09 -33.72
N GLU A 302 42.19 -2.05 -32.86
CA GLU A 302 43.20 -3.09 -32.69
C GLU A 302 43.15 -3.67 -31.27
N VAL A 303 42.15 -4.50 -31.04
CA VAL A 303 41.93 -5.17 -29.75
C VAL A 303 41.96 -6.68 -29.98
N PRO A 304 43.00 -7.40 -29.50
CA PRO A 304 43.06 -8.86 -29.57
C PRO A 304 41.87 -9.52 -28.86
N GLU A 305 41.30 -10.59 -29.45
CA GLU A 305 40.15 -11.33 -28.87
C GLU A 305 40.43 -11.83 -27.44
N ALA A 306 41.66 -12.26 -27.17
CA ALA A 306 42.09 -12.74 -25.86
C ALA A 306 41.92 -11.68 -24.74
N LEU A 307 41.96 -10.38 -25.08
CA LEU A 307 41.87 -9.30 -24.10
C LEU A 307 40.42 -8.85 -23.84
N LYS A 308 39.44 -9.27 -24.65
CA LYS A 308 38.05 -8.79 -24.53
C LYS A 308 37.37 -9.24 -23.24
N ASN A 309 37.77 -10.35 -22.65
CA ASN A 309 37.16 -10.87 -21.42
C ASN A 309 37.80 -10.33 -20.15
N ILE A 310 38.86 -9.51 -20.25
CA ILE A 310 39.52 -8.92 -19.09
C ILE A 310 38.58 -7.88 -18.45
N PRO A 311 38.42 -7.90 -17.11
CA PRO A 311 37.65 -6.88 -16.39
C PRO A 311 38.16 -5.47 -16.71
N PHE A 312 37.24 -4.57 -17.10
CA PHE A 312 37.56 -3.19 -17.40
C PHE A 312 36.50 -2.26 -16.81
N PRO A 313 36.88 -1.13 -16.21
CA PRO A 313 35.93 -0.25 -15.55
C PRO A 313 34.85 0.26 -16.52
N THR A 314 33.59 0.10 -16.10
CA THR A 314 32.40 0.47 -16.88
C THR A 314 32.45 1.93 -17.33
N MET A 315 32.07 2.18 -18.57
CA MET A 315 32.00 3.51 -19.20
C MET A 315 33.33 4.25 -19.38
N MET A 316 34.48 3.65 -19.04
CA MET A 316 35.77 4.33 -19.18
C MET A 316 36.20 4.46 -20.64
N LEU A 317 36.09 3.38 -21.42
CA LEU A 317 36.48 3.42 -22.83
C LEU A 317 35.56 4.37 -23.60
N GLN A 318 34.26 4.31 -23.32
CA GLN A 318 33.27 5.22 -23.91
C GLN A 318 33.63 6.69 -23.65
N THR A 319 33.95 7.07 -22.40
CA THR A 319 34.34 8.46 -22.09
C THR A 319 35.57 8.91 -22.87
N LEU A 320 36.57 8.04 -23.05
CA LEU A 320 37.74 8.38 -23.86
C LEU A 320 37.39 8.57 -25.33
N VAL A 321 36.55 7.69 -25.89
CA VAL A 321 36.08 7.78 -27.28
C VAL A 321 35.24 9.05 -27.50
N GLU A 322 34.31 9.35 -26.61
CA GLU A 322 33.51 10.58 -26.67
C GLU A 322 34.38 11.84 -26.63
N ASN A 323 35.40 11.87 -25.77
CA ASN A 323 36.33 13.00 -25.68
C ASN A 323 37.14 13.16 -26.97
N ALA A 324 37.66 12.07 -27.54
CA ALA A 324 38.43 12.10 -28.79
C ALA A 324 37.59 12.64 -29.96
N ILE A 325 36.32 12.22 -30.05
CA ILE A 325 35.39 12.73 -31.07
C ILE A 325 35.07 14.20 -30.83
N LYS A 326 34.53 14.53 -29.66
CA LYS A 326 33.97 15.87 -29.37
C LYS A 326 35.03 16.96 -29.38
N HIS A 327 36.21 16.68 -28.83
CA HIS A 327 37.27 17.67 -28.70
C HIS A 327 38.32 17.59 -29.81
N GLY A 328 38.57 16.39 -30.35
CA GLY A 328 39.57 16.19 -31.40
C GLY A 328 39.01 16.29 -32.81
N LEU A 329 38.07 15.41 -33.16
CA LEU A 329 37.67 15.17 -34.56
C LEU A 329 36.49 16.03 -35.04
N GLU A 330 35.46 16.27 -34.21
CA GLU A 330 34.31 17.10 -34.58
C GLU A 330 34.70 18.53 -34.98
N PRO A 331 35.59 19.23 -34.23
CA PRO A 331 36.00 20.59 -34.58
C PRO A 331 36.90 20.64 -35.84
N LYS A 332 37.49 19.53 -36.28
CA LYS A 332 38.43 19.48 -37.41
C LYS A 332 37.67 19.35 -38.74
N TYR A 333 37.73 20.38 -39.58
CA TYR A 333 37.03 20.43 -40.88
C TYR A 333 37.35 19.22 -41.79
N GLY A 334 38.62 18.80 -41.86
CA GLY A 334 39.05 17.66 -42.70
C GLY A 334 38.60 16.29 -42.20
N GLY A 335 37.99 16.20 -41.01
CA GLY A 335 37.77 14.92 -40.35
C GLY A 335 39.07 14.33 -39.80
N GLY A 336 39.06 13.05 -39.50
CA GLY A 336 40.23 12.38 -38.96
C GLY A 336 40.00 10.93 -38.58
N THR A 337 41.01 10.38 -37.93
CA THR A 337 41.04 8.98 -37.53
C THR A 337 41.03 8.86 -36.02
N ILE A 338 40.23 7.93 -35.51
CA ILE A 338 40.29 7.47 -34.13
C ILE A 338 40.84 6.04 -34.10
N TRP A 339 41.80 5.82 -33.22
CA TRP A 339 42.42 4.53 -32.94
C TRP A 339 42.03 4.05 -31.55
N ILE A 340 41.60 2.79 -31.45
CA ILE A 340 41.40 2.10 -30.18
C ILE A 340 42.35 0.91 -30.16
N LEU A 341 43.34 0.93 -29.27
CA LEU A 341 44.34 -0.11 -29.14
C LEU A 341 44.28 -0.73 -27.75
N ALA A 342 44.37 -2.05 -27.68
CA ALA A 342 44.55 -2.76 -26.41
C ALA A 342 45.78 -3.66 -26.48
N ARG A 343 46.61 -3.63 -25.44
CA ARG A 343 47.82 -4.42 -25.31
C ARG A 343 47.93 -4.95 -23.88
N GLU A 344 48.51 -6.14 -23.75
CA GLU A 344 48.94 -6.65 -22.45
C GLU A 344 50.31 -6.05 -22.11
N SER A 345 50.46 -5.51 -20.90
CA SER A 345 51.71 -4.90 -20.44
C SER A 345 51.88 -5.10 -18.94
N GLY A 346 53.00 -5.66 -18.51
CA GLY A 346 53.35 -5.81 -17.09
C GLY A 346 52.36 -6.64 -16.25
N GLY A 347 51.67 -7.62 -16.86
CA GLY A 347 50.62 -8.40 -16.18
C GLY A 347 49.28 -7.66 -16.03
N GLY A 348 49.12 -6.53 -16.71
CA GLY A 348 47.90 -5.75 -16.79
C GLY A 348 47.43 -5.53 -18.22
N LEU A 349 46.30 -4.85 -18.34
CA LEU A 349 45.69 -4.42 -19.60
C LEU A 349 45.92 -2.91 -19.78
N THR A 350 46.53 -2.55 -20.91
CA THR A 350 46.67 -1.16 -21.34
C THR A 350 45.75 -0.91 -22.53
N VAL A 351 44.88 0.09 -22.41
CA VAL A 351 43.95 0.52 -23.45
C VAL A 351 44.23 1.96 -23.81
N THR A 352 44.49 2.23 -25.08
CA THR A 352 44.77 3.56 -25.62
C THR A 352 43.68 3.94 -26.62
N VAL A 353 43.12 5.13 -26.43
CA VAL A 353 42.31 5.82 -27.43
C VAL A 353 43.13 7.00 -27.94
N ALA A 354 43.41 7.03 -29.23
CA ALA A 354 44.15 8.11 -29.88
C ALA A 354 43.35 8.71 -31.04
N ASP A 355 43.57 9.99 -31.29
CA ASP A 355 43.01 10.70 -32.44
C ASP A 355 44.07 11.54 -33.16
N ASP A 356 43.81 11.92 -34.41
CA ASP A 356 44.62 12.86 -35.19
C ASP A 356 43.98 14.26 -35.26
N GLY A 357 43.14 14.60 -34.28
CA GLY A 357 42.36 15.82 -34.22
C GLY A 357 43.19 17.09 -34.00
N GLN A 358 42.54 18.14 -33.50
CA GLN A 358 43.21 19.43 -33.28
C GLN A 358 44.26 19.42 -32.14
N GLY A 359 44.35 18.34 -31.35
CA GLY A 359 45.28 18.25 -30.22
C GLY A 359 44.85 19.10 -29.02
N PHE A 360 45.79 19.38 -28.11
CA PHE A 360 45.56 20.27 -26.97
C PHE A 360 45.63 21.73 -27.42
N ASN A 361 44.54 22.30 -27.92
CA ASN A 361 44.47 23.74 -28.18
C ASN A 361 44.18 24.52 -26.90
N ALA A 362 44.68 25.76 -26.80
CA ALA A 362 44.44 26.63 -25.64
C ALA A 362 42.94 26.91 -25.39
N GLN A 363 42.11 26.92 -26.45
CA GLN A 363 40.64 27.00 -26.33
C GLN A 363 39.94 25.69 -25.92
N SER A 364 40.61 24.53 -25.97
CA SER A 364 40.02 23.23 -25.59
C SER A 364 40.27 22.86 -24.12
N SER A 365 40.59 23.85 -23.29
CA SER A 365 40.58 23.72 -21.84
C SER A 365 39.13 23.60 -21.34
N GLY A 366 38.48 22.46 -21.63
CA GLY A 366 37.33 22.03 -20.86
C GLY A 366 37.68 22.07 -19.38
N THR A 367 36.68 22.19 -18.51
CA THR A 367 36.79 22.49 -17.06
C THR A 367 37.70 21.56 -16.24
N GLY A 368 38.36 20.57 -16.84
CA GLY A 368 39.19 19.55 -16.18
C GLY A 368 38.36 18.51 -15.41
N ILE A 369 37.04 18.75 -15.27
CA ILE A 369 36.12 17.96 -14.47
C ILE A 369 36.01 16.53 -15.02
N GLY A 370 35.91 16.35 -16.33
CA GLY A 370 35.79 15.01 -16.94
C GLY A 370 37.03 14.13 -16.71
N LEU A 371 38.23 14.69 -16.88
CA LEU A 371 39.50 13.99 -16.66
C LEU A 371 39.77 13.76 -15.17
N LYS A 372 39.36 14.70 -14.30
CA LYS A 372 39.42 14.55 -12.84
C LYS A 372 38.50 13.42 -12.36
N ASN A 373 37.25 13.40 -12.82
CA ASN A 373 36.29 12.34 -12.51
C ASN A 373 36.76 10.97 -12.99
N LEU A 374 37.42 10.92 -14.16
CA LEU A 374 38.02 9.68 -14.68
C LEU A 374 39.12 9.15 -13.77
N ARG A 375 40.04 10.02 -13.32
CA ARG A 375 41.09 9.66 -12.36
C ARG A 375 40.53 9.23 -11.01
N GLU A 376 39.52 9.92 -10.49
CA GLU A 376 38.84 9.56 -9.24
C GLU A 376 38.16 8.18 -9.34
N ARG A 377 37.45 7.91 -10.45
CA ARG A 377 36.81 6.60 -10.68
C ARG A 377 37.83 5.46 -10.78
N LEU A 378 38.97 5.67 -11.45
CA LEU A 378 40.05 4.68 -11.51
C LEU A 378 40.66 4.43 -10.13
N SER A 379 40.90 5.48 -9.36
CA SER A 379 41.41 5.38 -7.99
C SER A 379 40.44 4.61 -7.07
N LEU A 380 39.13 4.86 -7.18
CA LEU A 380 38.12 4.13 -6.39
C LEU A 380 38.03 2.64 -6.77
N ALA A 381 38.19 2.30 -8.05
CA ALA A 381 38.05 0.92 -8.53
C ALA A 381 39.31 0.07 -8.36
N TYR A 382 40.51 0.67 -8.47
CA TYR A 382 41.78 -0.06 -8.53
C TYR A 382 42.89 0.52 -7.64
N GLY A 383 42.62 1.61 -6.91
CA GLY A 383 43.61 2.29 -6.09
C GLY A 383 44.84 2.72 -6.90
N ALA A 384 46.03 2.49 -6.35
CA ALA A 384 47.31 2.80 -7.00
C ALA A 384 47.70 1.82 -8.12
N ALA A 385 46.94 0.74 -8.33
CA ALA A 385 47.26 -0.27 -9.35
C ALA A 385 46.81 0.12 -10.77
N ALA A 386 45.98 1.16 -10.90
CA ALA A 386 45.60 1.71 -12.20
C ALA A 386 46.27 3.06 -12.46
N SER A 387 46.52 3.37 -13.73
CA SER A 387 47.05 4.66 -14.15
C SER A 387 46.30 5.20 -15.36
N PHE A 388 46.28 6.54 -15.47
CA PHE A 388 45.72 7.24 -16.61
C PHE A 388 46.70 8.32 -17.07
N VAL A 389 47.11 8.22 -18.33
CA VAL A 389 48.05 9.13 -18.98
C VAL A 389 47.38 9.75 -20.20
N ILE A 390 47.57 11.04 -20.38
CA ILE A 390 47.12 11.75 -21.58
C ILE A 390 48.32 12.47 -22.17
N ALA A 391 48.55 12.32 -23.46
CA ALA A 391 49.70 12.85 -24.18
C ALA A 391 49.29 13.40 -25.55
N ALA A 392 50.12 14.27 -26.12
CA ALA A 392 49.92 14.74 -27.48
C ALA A 392 50.21 13.59 -28.44
N ASN A 393 49.42 13.45 -29.49
CA ASN A 393 49.66 12.50 -30.56
C ASN A 393 50.43 13.15 -31.72
N PHE A 394 51.24 12.38 -32.44
CA PHE A 394 52.05 12.86 -33.56
C PHE A 394 51.47 12.39 -34.89
N PRO A 395 51.38 13.24 -35.95
CA PRO A 395 51.84 14.63 -36.00
C PRO A 395 50.93 15.63 -35.29
N ASN A 396 49.66 15.29 -35.04
CA ASN A 396 48.70 16.09 -34.28
C ASN A 396 47.70 15.18 -33.53
N GLY A 397 46.94 15.74 -32.58
CA GLY A 397 45.88 15.03 -31.86
C GLY A 397 46.23 14.68 -30.41
N VAL A 398 45.47 13.78 -29.81
CA VAL A 398 45.64 13.37 -28.40
C VAL A 398 45.64 11.85 -28.30
N ALA A 399 46.45 11.32 -27.38
CA ALA A 399 46.45 9.91 -27.00
C ALA A 399 46.15 9.79 -25.50
N ALA A 400 45.06 9.12 -25.16
CA ALA A 400 44.62 8.84 -23.80
C ALA A 400 44.75 7.35 -23.50
N THR A 401 45.54 7.02 -22.48
CA THR A 401 45.91 5.65 -22.13
C THR A 401 45.50 5.33 -20.70
N ILE A 402 44.73 4.25 -20.53
CA ILE A 402 44.38 3.65 -19.24
C ILE A 402 45.15 2.35 -19.09
N THR A 403 45.78 2.14 -17.93
CA THR A 403 46.37 0.85 -17.55
C THR A 403 45.68 0.34 -16.30
N VAL A 404 45.21 -0.91 -16.33
CA VAL A 404 44.56 -1.60 -15.22
C VAL A 404 45.19 -2.99 -15.00
N PRO A 405 45.19 -3.55 -13.78
CA PRO A 405 45.65 -4.92 -13.55
C PRO A 405 44.69 -5.93 -14.19
N ALA A 406 45.19 -7.11 -14.58
CA ALA A 406 44.39 -8.15 -15.24
C ALA A 406 43.32 -8.79 -14.32
N THR A 407 43.47 -8.64 -13.00
CA THR A 407 42.53 -9.09 -11.98
C THR A 407 42.10 -7.92 -11.10
N THR A 408 40.80 -7.71 -10.94
CA THR A 408 40.25 -6.87 -9.88
C THR A 408 40.57 -7.55 -8.55
N THR A 409 41.60 -7.09 -7.83
CA THR A 409 41.73 -7.40 -6.41
C THR A 409 40.49 -6.80 -5.75
N GLY A 410 39.53 -7.64 -5.38
CA GLY A 410 38.29 -7.21 -4.76
C GLY A 410 38.61 -6.26 -3.61
N ALA A 411 38.16 -5.02 -3.73
CA ALA A 411 38.11 -4.12 -2.58
C ALA A 411 37.08 -4.72 -1.63
N THR A 412 37.58 -5.53 -0.70
CA THR A 412 36.84 -5.99 0.47
C THR A 412 36.27 -4.75 1.14
N HIS A 413 34.95 -4.58 1.09
CA HIS A 413 34.24 -3.61 1.91
C HIS A 413 34.64 -3.87 3.38
N ALA A 414 35.39 -2.94 3.96
CA ALA A 414 35.63 -2.84 5.39
C ALA A 414 34.63 -1.83 5.99
#